data_AF-A0A7V6XLZ3-F1
#
_entry.id   AF-A0A7V6XLZ3-F1
#
_cell.length_a   1.000
_cell.length_b   1.000
_cell.length_c   1.000
_cell.angle_alpha   90.00
_cell.angle_beta   90.00
_cell.angle_gamma   90.00
#
_symmetry.space_group_name_H-M   'P 1'
#
loop_
_entity.id
_entity.type
_entity.pdbx_description
1 polymer ?
#
loop_
_entity_poly.entity_id
_entity_poly.type
_entity_poly.pdbx_seq_one_letter_code
_entity_poly.pdbx_strand_id
1 'polypeptide(L)'
;MIKKLGLSIVFSFIIWVGAISFFILFSHQLQLDVSRSNFAFLFLLLELGTFILLIFASFLYQKLDRSPFAGVKLAILGPAIGLFCDTFVLWNYTRFFPTLNEVEVIGFSTWMAFAYVLFLFTPLLMTRKRIEQLIQKKRGVSYGN
;
A
#
# COMPACT_ATOMS: atom_id res chain seq x y z
N MET A 1 -2.02 -8.41 24.51
CA MET A 1 -2.83 -8.17 23.29
C MET A 1 -2.68 -6.73 22.79
N ILE A 2 -2.79 -5.71 23.64
CA ILE A 2 -2.70 -4.27 23.30
C ILE A 2 -1.34 -3.83 22.73
N LYS A 3 -0.22 -4.38 23.22
CA LYS A 3 1.14 -4.05 22.72
C LYS A 3 1.37 -4.41 21.24
N LYS A 4 0.71 -5.46 20.71
CA LYS A 4 0.81 -5.87 19.30
C LYS A 4 -0.04 -5.00 18.35
N LEU A 5 -1.17 -4.50 18.85
CA LEU A 5 -2.06 -3.62 18.10
C LEU A 5 -1.44 -2.24 17.89
N GLY A 6 -0.87 -1.65 18.95
CA GLY A 6 -0.18 -0.36 18.86
C GLY A 6 0.96 -0.37 17.84
N LEU A 7 1.75 -1.45 17.82
CA LEU A 7 2.83 -1.62 16.84
C LEU A 7 2.32 -1.65 15.40
N SER A 8 1.17 -2.28 15.16
CA SER A 8 0.56 -2.36 13.83
C SER A 8 0.03 -1.01 13.35
N ILE A 9 -0.52 -0.21 14.28
CA ILE A 9 -1.01 1.14 14.01
C ILE A 9 0.16 2.06 13.65
N VAL A 10 1.21 2.09 14.48
CA VAL A 10 2.41 2.92 14.24
C VAL A 10 3.07 2.52 12.93
N PHE A 11 3.19 1.22 12.66
CA PHE A 11 3.77 0.73 11.43
C PHE A 11 2.94 1.13 10.19
N SER A 12 1.62 1.03 10.28
CA SER A 12 0.72 1.48 9.21
C SER A 12 0.85 2.98 8.95
N PHE A 13 0.98 3.77 10.01
CA PHE A 13 1.21 5.22 9.90
C PHE A 13 2.54 5.54 9.22
N ILE A 14 3.62 4.81 9.55
CA ILE A 14 4.93 4.98 8.90
C ILE A 14 4.86 4.64 7.40
N ILE A 15 4.18 3.55 7.04
CA ILE A 15 3.97 3.20 5.62
C ILE A 15 3.20 4.30 4.90
N TRP A 16 2.15 4.82 5.53
CA TRP A 16 1.32 5.89 4.98
C TRP A 16 2.14 7.17 4.74
N VAL A 17 2.93 7.61 5.72
CA VAL A 17 3.85 8.76 5.56
C VAL A 17 4.85 8.50 4.42
N GLY A 18 5.40 7.28 4.33
CA GLY A 18 6.31 6.89 3.26
C GLY A 18 5.66 6.95 1.87
N ALA A 19 4.43 6.44 1.75
CA ALA A 19 3.67 6.44 0.51
C ALA A 19 3.33 7.88 0.05
N ILE A 20 2.90 8.73 0.97
CA ILE A 20 2.65 10.15 0.67
C ILE A 20 3.93 10.86 0.28
N SER A 21 5.03 10.64 0.99
CA SER A 21 6.32 11.24 0.67
C SER A 21 6.79 10.85 -0.73
N PHE A 22 6.61 9.57 -1.09
CA PHE A 22 6.89 9.07 -2.43
C PHE A 22 6.03 9.79 -3.49
N PHE A 23 4.73 9.97 -3.22
CA PHE A 23 3.85 10.73 -4.09
C PHE A 23 4.29 12.19 -4.25
N ILE A 24 4.60 12.90 -3.16
CA ILE A 24 5.01 14.31 -3.23
C ILE A 24 6.26 14.49 -4.11
N LEU A 25 7.25 13.60 -3.96
CA LEU A 25 8.48 13.63 -4.76
C LEU A 25 8.20 13.43 -6.25
N PHE A 26 7.27 12.53 -6.58
CA PHE A 26 6.83 12.28 -7.96
C PHE A 26 5.88 13.36 -8.48
N SER A 27 5.10 14.02 -7.62
CA SER A 27 4.14 15.06 -8.01
C SER A 27 4.83 16.24 -8.67
N HIS A 28 5.98 16.68 -8.12
CA HIS A 28 6.78 17.73 -8.76
C HIS A 28 7.25 17.33 -10.18
N GLN A 29 7.46 16.04 -10.45
CA GLN A 29 7.79 15.54 -11.79
C GLN A 29 6.54 15.43 -12.68
N LEU A 30 5.38 15.09 -12.10
CA LEU A 30 4.08 15.10 -12.78
C LEU A 30 3.70 16.52 -13.25
N GLN A 31 4.00 17.57 -12.48
CA GLN A 31 3.76 18.98 -12.88
C GLN A 31 4.42 19.35 -14.21
N LEU A 32 5.60 18.79 -14.49
CA LEU A 32 6.39 19.13 -15.67
C LEU A 32 5.85 18.47 -16.96
N ASP A 33 5.12 17.35 -16.83
CA ASP A 33 4.77 16.49 -17.94
C ASP A 33 3.26 16.35 -18.23
N VAL A 34 2.35 16.94 -17.44
CA VAL A 34 0.91 17.05 -17.84
C VAL A 34 0.75 17.76 -19.20
N SER A 35 1.75 18.53 -19.62
CA SER A 35 1.82 19.21 -20.93
C SER A 35 2.48 18.36 -22.05
N ARG A 36 3.04 17.18 -21.74
CA ARG A 36 3.71 16.28 -22.71
C ARG A 36 3.17 14.84 -22.65
N SER A 37 3.35 14.11 -23.74
CA SER A 37 2.87 12.73 -24.00
C SER A 37 3.30 11.64 -23.01
N ASN A 38 4.04 11.95 -21.94
CA ASN A 38 4.67 10.98 -21.04
C ASN A 38 3.92 10.74 -19.73
N PHE A 39 2.76 11.39 -19.51
CA PHE A 39 1.94 11.21 -18.30
C PHE A 39 1.69 9.75 -17.93
N ALA A 40 1.35 8.90 -18.93
CA ALA A 40 1.10 7.48 -18.71
C ALA A 40 2.33 6.74 -18.19
N PHE A 41 3.54 7.12 -18.63
CA PHE A 41 4.78 6.49 -18.18
C PHE A 41 5.11 6.86 -16.73
N LEU A 42 4.96 8.15 -16.35
CA LEU A 42 5.15 8.57 -14.96
C LEU A 42 4.11 7.94 -14.03
N PHE A 43 2.86 7.83 -14.48
CA PHE A 43 1.80 7.15 -13.72
C PHE A 43 2.14 5.68 -13.47
N LEU A 44 2.60 4.97 -14.50
CA LEU A 44 2.99 3.56 -14.40
C LEU A 44 4.22 3.38 -13.49
N LEU A 45 5.18 4.30 -13.56
CA LEU A 45 6.35 4.29 -12.69
C LEU A 45 5.97 4.54 -11.22
N LEU A 46 5.02 5.45 -10.98
CA LEU A 46 4.47 5.71 -9.65
C LEU A 46 3.71 4.49 -9.11
N GLU A 47 2.89 3.85 -9.95
CA GLU A 47 2.18 2.61 -9.59
C GLU A 47 3.17 1.47 -9.28
N LEU A 48 4.21 1.30 -10.09
CA LEU A 48 5.26 0.30 -9.87
C LEU A 48 6.03 0.56 -8.57
N GLY A 49 6.38 1.82 -8.29
CA GLY A 49 7.02 2.23 -7.04
C GLY A 49 6.12 1.95 -5.83
N THR A 50 4.82 2.20 -5.97
CA THR A 50 3.82 1.87 -4.94
C THR A 50 3.77 0.38 -4.71
N PHE A 51 3.71 -0.44 -5.76
CA PHE A 51 3.69 -1.89 -5.65
C PHE A 51 4.93 -2.43 -4.92
N ILE A 52 6.13 -1.93 -5.25
CA ILE A 52 7.38 -2.28 -4.57
C ILE A 52 7.32 -1.88 -3.09
N LEU A 53 6.86 -0.66 -2.79
CA LEU A 53 6.71 -0.17 -1.42
C LEU A 53 5.75 -1.04 -0.60
N LEU A 54 4.64 -1.47 -1.19
CA LEU A 54 3.66 -2.35 -0.56
C LEU A 54 4.21 -3.74 -0.28
N ILE A 55 4.97 -4.32 -1.21
CA ILE A 55 5.67 -5.59 -0.99
C ILE A 55 6.70 -5.44 0.14
N PHE A 56 7.49 -4.37 0.11
CA PHE A 56 8.51 -4.10 1.12
C PHE A 56 7.89 -3.91 2.51
N ALA A 57 6.82 -3.12 2.59
CA ALA A 57 6.02 -2.90 3.79
C ALA A 57 5.45 -4.22 4.33
N SER A 58 4.87 -5.04 3.45
CA SER A 58 4.34 -6.37 3.79
C SER A 58 5.43 -7.30 4.30
N PHE A 59 6.62 -7.27 3.69
CA PHE A 59 7.77 -8.06 4.10
C PHE A 59 8.30 -7.63 5.47
N LEU A 60 8.46 -6.32 5.72
CA LEU A 60 8.86 -5.80 7.03
C LEU A 60 7.84 -6.19 8.11
N TYR A 61 6.54 -6.10 7.81
CA TYR A 61 5.51 -6.44 8.78
C TYR A 61 5.51 -7.93 9.12
N GLN A 62 5.69 -8.81 8.14
CA GLN A 62 5.85 -10.25 8.40
C GLN A 62 7.09 -10.56 9.24
N LYS A 63 8.17 -9.80 9.06
CA LYS A 63 9.37 -9.92 9.89
C LYS A 63 9.10 -9.47 11.34
N LEU A 64 8.24 -8.47 11.52
CA LEU A 64 7.88 -7.90 12.81
C LEU A 64 6.85 -8.74 13.58
N ASP A 65 5.84 -9.29 12.88
CA ASP A 65 4.86 -10.21 13.45
C ASP A 65 4.77 -11.49 12.61
N ARG A 66 5.41 -12.58 13.09
CA ARG A 66 5.33 -13.94 12.51
C ARG A 66 3.95 -14.60 12.67
N SER A 67 2.91 -13.88 13.09
CA SER A 67 1.57 -14.45 13.24
C SER A 67 1.00 -14.89 11.88
N PRO A 68 0.34 -16.05 11.79
CA PRO A 68 -0.27 -16.53 10.55
C PRO A 68 -1.30 -15.53 9.97
N PHE A 69 -1.90 -14.67 10.79
CA PHE A 69 -2.88 -13.66 10.34
C PHE A 69 -2.34 -12.23 10.31
N ALA A 70 -1.02 -12.03 10.51
CA ALA A 70 -0.41 -10.70 10.51
C ALA A 70 -0.68 -9.97 9.18
N GLY A 71 -0.40 -10.60 8.05
CA GLY A 71 -0.62 -9.99 6.73
C GLY A 71 -2.06 -9.54 6.49
N VAL A 72 -3.05 -10.31 6.96
CA VAL A 72 -4.48 -9.96 6.81
C VAL A 72 -4.87 -8.80 7.73
N LYS A 73 -4.35 -8.78 8.97
CA LYS A 73 -4.60 -7.67 9.91
C LYS A 73 -4.04 -6.36 9.39
N LEU A 74 -2.81 -6.37 8.87
CA LEU A 74 -2.23 -5.18 8.24
C LEU A 74 -2.99 -4.80 6.97
N ALA A 75 -3.41 -5.76 6.17
CA ALA A 75 -4.20 -5.49 4.96
C ALA A 75 -5.57 -4.85 5.23
N ILE A 76 -6.11 -4.96 6.45
CA ILE A 76 -7.39 -4.34 6.82
C ILE A 76 -7.15 -3.05 7.62
N LEU A 77 -6.29 -3.09 8.64
CA LEU A 77 -5.99 -1.92 9.49
C LEU A 77 -5.20 -0.85 8.75
N GLY A 78 -4.27 -1.25 7.88
CA GLY A 78 -3.46 -0.35 7.08
C GLY A 78 -4.32 0.56 6.21
N PRO A 79 -5.22 0.01 5.36
CA PRO A 79 -6.12 0.82 4.55
C PRO A 79 -7.11 1.62 5.37
N ALA A 80 -7.63 1.10 6.47
CA ALA A 80 -8.55 1.85 7.32
C ALA A 80 -7.91 3.12 7.90
N ILE A 81 -6.68 3.00 8.42
CA ILE A 81 -5.92 4.14 8.94
C ILE A 81 -5.50 5.07 7.80
N GLY A 82 -4.99 4.50 6.70
CA GLY A 82 -4.55 5.26 5.54
C GLY A 82 -5.68 6.10 4.93
N LEU A 83 -6.83 5.49 4.63
CA LEU A 83 -8.01 6.19 4.10
C LEU A 83 -8.51 7.29 5.03
N PHE A 84 -8.48 7.05 6.34
CA PHE A 84 -8.85 8.06 7.32
C PHE A 84 -7.90 9.26 7.28
N CYS A 85 -6.60 9.00 7.26
CA CYS A 85 -5.58 10.04 7.15
C CYS A 85 -5.63 10.76 5.79
N ASP A 86 -5.83 10.05 4.68
CA ASP A 86 -5.98 10.62 3.34
C ASP A 86 -7.21 11.51 3.24
N THR A 87 -8.33 11.11 3.82
CA THR A 87 -9.54 11.93 3.88
C THR A 87 -9.26 13.23 4.66
N PHE A 88 -8.55 13.13 5.79
CA PHE A 88 -8.19 14.29 6.59
C PHE A 88 -7.22 15.24 5.86
N VAL A 89 -6.24 14.68 5.15
CA VAL A 89 -5.26 15.43 4.37
C VAL A 89 -5.93 16.08 3.15
N LEU A 90 -6.79 15.37 2.42
CA LEU A 90 -7.57 15.93 1.31
C LEU A 90 -8.52 17.03 1.77
N TRP A 91 -9.20 16.85 2.91
CA TRP A 91 -10.07 17.88 3.48
C TRP A 91 -9.31 19.17 3.79
N ASN A 92 -8.03 19.05 4.14
CA ASN A 92 -7.13 20.17 4.48
C ASN A 92 -6.02 20.33 3.43
N TYR A 93 -6.26 19.98 2.16
CA TYR A 93 -5.18 19.85 1.17
C TYR A 93 -4.39 21.15 0.97
N THR A 94 -5.02 22.31 1.09
CA THR A 94 -4.35 23.62 1.01
C THR A 94 -3.32 23.86 2.11
N ARG A 95 -3.43 23.17 3.27
CA ARG A 95 -2.46 23.26 4.37
C ARG A 95 -1.38 22.19 4.30
N PHE A 96 -1.74 20.97 3.93
CA PHE A 96 -0.80 19.85 3.87
C PHE A 96 -0.02 19.79 2.56
N PHE A 97 -0.62 20.29 1.49
CA PHE A 97 -0.07 20.32 0.14
C PHE A 97 -0.29 21.70 -0.51
N PRO A 98 0.27 22.79 0.06
CA PRO A 98 0.09 24.14 -0.48
C PRO A 98 0.64 24.30 -1.90
N THR A 99 1.51 23.39 -2.33
CA THR A 99 2.16 23.38 -3.65
C THR A 99 1.41 22.58 -4.71
N LEU A 100 0.35 21.83 -4.35
CA LEU A 100 -0.40 21.02 -5.30
C LEU A 100 -1.53 21.83 -5.95
N ASN A 101 -1.60 21.80 -7.27
CA ASN A 101 -2.70 22.36 -8.05
C ASN A 101 -3.89 21.37 -8.12
N GLU A 102 -5.10 21.83 -8.48
CA GLU A 102 -6.32 21.01 -8.48
C GLU A 102 -6.19 19.72 -9.31
N VAL A 103 -5.51 19.79 -10.46
CA VAL A 103 -5.26 18.64 -11.33
C VAL A 103 -4.39 17.57 -10.65
N GLU A 104 -3.43 17.98 -9.82
CA GLU A 104 -2.57 17.06 -9.09
C GLU A 104 -3.30 16.41 -7.92
N VAL A 105 -4.23 17.14 -7.29
CA VAL A 105 -5.11 16.57 -6.25
C VAL A 105 -5.99 15.47 -6.84
N ILE A 106 -6.50 15.67 -8.06
CA ILE A 106 -7.25 14.63 -8.79
C ILE A 106 -6.33 13.45 -9.13
N GLY A 107 -5.12 13.69 -9.61
CA GLY A 107 -4.11 12.65 -9.88
C GLY A 107 -3.76 11.86 -8.62
N PHE A 108 -3.58 12.54 -7.49
CA PHE A 108 -3.35 11.95 -6.18
C PHE A 108 -4.50 11.05 -5.75
N SER A 109 -5.75 11.55 -5.81
CA SER A 109 -6.94 10.78 -5.43
C SER A 109 -7.13 9.53 -6.30
N THR A 110 -6.84 9.65 -7.59
CA THR A 110 -6.92 8.53 -8.54
C THR A 110 -5.85 7.49 -8.21
N TRP A 111 -4.59 7.90 -8.05
CA TRP A 111 -3.50 7.01 -7.65
C TRP A 111 -3.77 6.31 -6.32
N MET A 112 -4.28 7.03 -5.32
CA MET A 112 -4.66 6.45 -4.02
C MET A 112 -5.68 5.33 -4.18
N ALA A 113 -6.71 5.51 -5.02
CA ALA A 113 -7.72 4.48 -5.26
C ALA A 113 -7.07 3.19 -5.80
N PHE A 114 -6.18 3.29 -6.79
CA PHE A 114 -5.42 2.14 -7.31
C PHE A 114 -4.51 1.52 -6.25
N ALA A 115 -3.79 2.35 -5.48
CA ALA A 115 -2.90 1.89 -4.41
C ALA A 115 -3.65 1.05 -3.35
N TYR A 116 -4.85 1.49 -2.94
CA TYR A 116 -5.66 0.75 -1.98
C TYR A 116 -6.21 -0.56 -2.54
N VAL A 117 -6.59 -0.60 -3.82
CA VAL A 117 -6.95 -1.86 -4.48
C VAL A 117 -5.77 -2.82 -4.42
N LEU A 118 -4.56 -2.39 -4.81
CA LEU A 118 -3.36 -3.22 -4.73
C LEU A 118 -3.05 -3.68 -3.28
N PHE A 119 -3.25 -2.80 -2.30
CA PHE A 119 -3.06 -3.11 -0.88
C PHE A 119 -4.00 -4.23 -0.42
N LEU A 120 -5.29 -4.15 -0.78
CA LEU A 120 -6.29 -5.16 -0.44
C LEU A 120 -6.07 -6.48 -1.20
N PHE A 121 -5.49 -6.43 -2.40
CA PHE A 121 -5.12 -7.63 -3.17
C PHE A 121 -3.86 -8.34 -2.65
N THR A 122 -2.99 -7.64 -1.93
CA THR A 122 -1.74 -8.20 -1.37
C THR A 122 -1.96 -9.44 -0.46
N PRO A 123 -2.87 -9.44 0.54
CA PRO A 123 -3.15 -10.64 1.34
C PRO A 123 -3.79 -11.78 0.54
N LEU A 124 -4.56 -11.48 -0.52
CA LEU A 124 -5.17 -12.50 -1.39
C LEU A 124 -4.08 -13.32 -2.11
N LEU A 125 -3.05 -12.64 -2.64
CA LEU A 125 -1.91 -13.29 -3.28
C LEU A 125 -1.06 -14.11 -2.27
N MET A 126 -0.87 -13.62 -1.05
CA MET A 126 -0.15 -14.34 0.00
C MET A 126 -0.93 -15.54 0.57
N THR A 127 -2.25 -15.42 0.71
CA THR A 127 -3.10 -16.50 1.23
C THR A 127 -3.20 -17.65 0.23
N ARG A 128 -3.28 -17.34 -1.08
CA ARG A 128 -3.28 -18.35 -2.15
C ARG A 128 -2.03 -19.22 -2.11
N LYS A 129 -0.83 -18.64 -1.95
CA LYS A 129 0.42 -19.39 -1.82
C LYS A 129 0.42 -20.33 -0.60
N ARG A 130 -0.16 -19.90 0.52
CA ARG A 130 -0.25 -20.75 1.72
C ARG A 130 -1.26 -21.90 1.53
N ILE A 131 -2.40 -21.64 0.90
CA ILE A 131 -3.38 -22.68 0.58
C ILE A 131 -2.78 -23.70 -0.41
N GLU A 132 -2.07 -23.24 -1.45
CA GLU A 132 -1.36 -24.10 -2.39
C GLU A 132 -0.29 -24.95 -1.69
N GLN A 133 0.49 -24.38 -0.76
CA GLN A 133 1.46 -25.13 0.05
C GLN A 133 0.80 -26.17 0.96
N LEU A 134 -0.35 -25.85 1.57
CA LEU A 134 -1.10 -26.81 2.39
C LEU A 134 -1.70 -27.94 1.56
N ILE A 135 -2.22 -27.64 0.37
CA ILE A 135 -2.73 -28.64 -0.58
C ILE A 135 -1.59 -29.56 -1.06
N GLN A 136 -0.44 -28.99 -1.42
CA GLN A 136 0.75 -29.76 -1.84
C GLN A 136 1.28 -30.64 -0.69
N LYS A 137 1.35 -30.12 0.53
CA LYS A 137 1.73 -30.90 1.72
C LYS A 137 0.75 -32.06 1.96
N LYS A 138 -0.56 -31.84 1.80
CA LYS A 138 -1.58 -32.89 1.96
C LYS A 138 -1.50 -33.96 0.86
N ARG A 139 -1.17 -33.57 -0.38
CA ARG A 139 -0.95 -34.50 -1.50
C ARG A 139 0.35 -35.31 -1.35
N GLY A 140 1.43 -34.70 -0.90
CA GLY A 140 2.71 -35.40 -0.66
C GLY A 140 2.64 -36.46 0.45
N VAL A 141 1.75 -36.28 1.43
CA VAL A 141 1.50 -37.28 2.50
C VAL A 141 0.64 -38.45 2.01
N SER A 142 -0.11 -38.30 0.92
CA SER A 142 -1.06 -39.33 0.43
C SER A 142 -0.42 -40.40 -0.47
N TYR A 143 0.82 -40.22 -0.94
CA TYR A 143 1.54 -41.21 -1.75
C TYR A 143 2.55 -42.04 -0.94
N GLY A 144 2.58 -41.86 0.39
CA GLY A 144 3.54 -42.50 1.29
C GLY A 144 2.94 -43.50 2.29
N ASN A 145 1.69 -43.93 2.10
CA ASN A 145 1.02 -44.97 2.89
C ASN A 145 0.49 -46.08 1.98
#